data_AF-A0A011N3U8-F1
#
_entry.id   AF-A0A011N3U8-F1
#
_cell.length_a   1.000
_cell.length_b   1.000
_cell.length_c   1.000
_cell.angle_alpha   90.00
_cell.angle_beta   90.00
_cell.angle_gamma   90.00
#
_symmetry.space_group_name_H-M   'P 1'
#
loop_
_entity.id
_entity.type
_entity.pdbx_description
1 polymer ?
#
loop_
_entity_poly.entity_id
_entity_poly.type
_entity_poly.pdbx_seq_one_letter_code
_entity_poly.pdbx_strand_id
1 'polypeptide(L)'
;MRTPMLLPWLASRARVSEARAEVLWRAAILRAEETVGEKDSSAYWAASVATLQELLDLERWRLQAAVLWPWRILQSGIEAWSWWSRHWLWSGRLSSAWSSRRLAPLVSRR
;
A
#
# COMPACT_ATOMS: atom_id res chain seq x y z
N MET A 1 10.37 2.86 -33.24
CA MET A 1 11.82 2.77 -32.98
C MET A 1 12.17 1.39 -32.45
N ARG A 2 13.40 0.92 -32.68
CA ARG A 2 13.90 -0.37 -32.19
C ARG A 2 13.98 -0.35 -30.66
N THR A 3 13.58 -1.44 -30.02
CA THR A 3 13.69 -1.60 -28.57
C THR A 3 15.18 -1.57 -28.16
N PRO A 4 15.57 -0.83 -27.10
CA PRO A 4 16.94 -0.81 -26.63
C PRO A 4 17.40 -2.23 -26.29
N MET A 5 18.62 -2.59 -26.67
CA MET A 5 19.26 -3.82 -26.17
C MET A 5 19.42 -3.83 -24.64
N LEU A 6 19.35 -2.65 -24.00
CA LEU A 6 19.39 -2.48 -22.55
C LEU A 6 18.05 -2.82 -21.86
N LEU A 7 16.96 -2.95 -22.61
CA LEU A 7 15.62 -3.12 -22.06
C LEU A 7 15.45 -4.43 -21.28
N PRO A 8 15.93 -5.60 -21.75
CA PRO A 8 15.84 -6.85 -20.99
C PRO A 8 16.61 -6.76 -19.66
N TRP A 9 17.76 -6.09 -19.66
CA TRP A 9 18.55 -5.87 -18.44
C TRP A 9 17.82 -4.96 -17.45
N LEU A 10 17.22 -3.87 -17.93
CA LEU A 10 16.39 -2.97 -17.10
C LEU A 10 15.14 -3.68 -16.54
N ALA A 11 14.47 -4.50 -17.35
CA ALA A 11 13.32 -5.29 -16.94
C ALA A 11 13.69 -6.28 -15.82
N SER A 12 14.80 -7.00 -15.98
CA SER A 12 15.30 -7.93 -14.96
C SER A 12 15.69 -7.21 -13.68
N ARG A 13 16.31 -6.02 -13.77
CA ARG A 13 16.68 -5.21 -12.60
C ARG A 13 15.46 -4.72 -11.83
N ALA A 14 14.39 -4.32 -12.53
CA ALA A 14 13.15 -3.86 -11.93
C ALA A 14 12.22 -5.01 -11.48
N ARG A 15 12.58 -6.28 -11.77
CA ARG A 15 11.73 -7.47 -11.57
C ARG A 15 10.36 -7.36 -12.26
N VAL A 16 10.34 -6.74 -13.44
CA VAL A 16 9.15 -6.58 -14.26
C VAL A 16 9.24 -7.53 -15.46
N SER A 17 8.13 -8.15 -15.86
CA SER A 17 8.09 -9.01 -17.04
C SER A 17 8.49 -8.23 -18.30
N GLU A 18 9.21 -8.87 -19.22
CA GLU A 18 9.70 -8.24 -20.45
C GLU A 18 8.57 -7.60 -21.29
N ALA A 19 7.44 -8.31 -21.46
CA ALA A 19 6.26 -7.77 -22.16
C ALA A 19 5.73 -6.47 -21.55
N ARG A 20 5.81 -6.33 -20.22
CA ARG A 20 5.38 -5.11 -19.52
C ARG A 20 6.41 -3.99 -19.68
N ALA A 21 7.69 -4.32 -19.66
CA ALA A 21 8.77 -3.37 -19.91
C ALA A 21 8.69 -2.78 -21.34
N GLU A 22 8.31 -3.57 -22.34
CA GLU A 22 8.07 -3.07 -23.71
C GLU A 22 6.92 -2.06 -23.79
N VAL A 23 5.83 -2.31 -23.05
CA VAL A 23 4.70 -1.38 -22.98
C VAL A 23 5.12 -0.07 -22.32
N LEU A 24 5.88 -0.14 -21.22
CA LEU A 24 6.42 1.04 -20.54
C LEU A 24 7.40 1.80 -21.42
N TRP A 25 8.19 1.10 -22.23
CA TRP A 25 9.10 1.73 -23.19
C TRP A 25 8.37 2.51 -24.28
N ARG A 26 7.29 1.96 -24.83
CA ARG A 26 6.43 2.70 -25.77
C ARG A 26 5.86 3.97 -25.14
N ALA A 27 5.43 3.90 -23.88
CA ALA A 27 4.93 5.06 -23.15
C ALA A 27 6.05 6.11 -22.90
N ALA A 28 7.25 5.66 -22.54
CA ALA A 28 8.40 6.54 -22.33
C ALA A 28 8.82 7.28 -23.61
N ILE A 29 8.84 6.60 -24.76
CA ILE A 29 9.11 7.21 -26.08
C ILE A 29 8.11 8.32 -26.39
N LEU A 30 6.82 8.08 -26.17
CA LEU A 30 5.76 9.07 -26.42
C LEU A 30 5.93 10.30 -25.52
N ARG A 31 6.22 10.07 -24.23
CA ARG A 31 6.48 11.14 -23.26
C ARG A 31 7.74 11.96 -23.60
N ALA A 32 8.79 11.29 -24.07
CA ALA A 32 10.01 11.94 -24.52
C ALA A 32 9.79 12.75 -25.81
N GLU A 33 8.89 12.28 -26.69
CA GLU A 33 8.51 13.00 -27.90
C GLU A 33 7.74 14.27 -27.58
N GLU A 34 6.82 14.23 -26.62
CA GLU A 34 6.10 15.42 -26.13
C GLU A 34 7.00 16.45 -25.46
N THR A 35 8.09 16.01 -24.82
CA THR A 35 8.97 16.89 -24.01
C THR A 35 10.12 17.49 -24.80
N VAL A 36 10.74 16.72 -25.69
CA VAL A 36 11.96 17.13 -26.42
C VAL A 36 11.66 17.45 -27.89
N GLY A 37 10.64 16.85 -28.49
CA GLY A 37 10.23 17.07 -29.90
C GLY A 37 11.22 16.59 -30.97
N GLU A 38 12.53 16.61 -30.69
CA GLU A 38 13.59 16.29 -31.63
C GLU A 38 14.07 14.83 -31.49
N LYS A 39 13.58 13.96 -32.38
CA LYS A 39 13.70 12.48 -32.29
C LYS A 39 15.11 11.89 -32.41
N ASP A 40 16.06 12.63 -32.97
CA ASP A 40 17.43 12.13 -33.26
C ASP A 40 18.52 12.78 -32.39
N SER A 41 18.14 13.57 -31.39
CA SER A 41 19.10 14.17 -30.47
C SER A 41 19.50 13.18 -29.37
N SER A 42 20.76 13.23 -28.94
CA SER A 42 21.23 12.52 -27.73
C SER A 42 20.38 12.89 -26.50
N ALA A 43 19.80 14.10 -26.48
CA ALA A 43 18.90 14.54 -25.43
C ALA A 43 17.59 13.75 -25.40
N TYR A 44 17.04 13.38 -26.57
CA TYR A 44 15.83 12.57 -26.67
C TYR A 44 16.05 11.15 -26.14
N TRP A 45 17.20 10.55 -26.45
CA TRP A 45 17.56 9.25 -25.90
C TRP A 45 17.70 9.30 -24.37
N ALA A 46 18.42 10.30 -23.85
CA ALA A 46 18.59 10.49 -22.41
C ALA A 46 17.23 10.70 -21.71
N ALA A 47 16.35 11.54 -22.26
CA ALA A 47 15.00 11.76 -21.74
C ALA A 47 14.16 10.48 -21.74
N SER A 48 14.17 9.72 -22.85
CA SER A 48 13.44 8.46 -22.97
C SER A 48 13.88 7.42 -21.91
N VAL A 49 15.19 7.30 -21.69
CA VAL A 49 15.75 6.38 -20.68
C VAL A 49 15.40 6.85 -19.26
N ALA A 50 15.47 8.16 -18.98
CA ALA A 50 15.10 8.72 -17.69
C ALA A 50 13.62 8.46 -17.38
N THR A 51 12.73 8.72 -18.33
CA THR A 51 11.29 8.44 -18.16
C THR A 51 11.01 6.95 -17.98
N LEU A 52 11.72 6.08 -18.71
CA LEU A 52 11.58 4.64 -18.53
C LEU A 52 11.94 4.19 -17.10
N GLN A 53 13.03 4.72 -16.54
CA GLN A 53 13.44 4.40 -15.17
C GLN A 53 12.40 4.85 -14.14
N GLU A 54 11.86 6.06 -14.31
CA GLU A 54 10.79 6.58 -13.45
C GLU A 54 9.53 5.69 -13.49
N LEU A 55 9.11 5.28 -14.69
CA LEU A 55 7.97 4.38 -14.87
C LEU A 55 8.20 2.99 -14.25
N LEU A 56 9.42 2.46 -14.33
CA LEU A 56 9.78 1.19 -13.70
C LEU A 56 9.80 1.28 -12.17
N ASP A 57 10.30 2.39 -11.62
CA ASP A 57 10.25 2.63 -10.17
C ASP A 57 8.80 2.73 -9.68
N LEU A 58 7.93 3.44 -10.40
CA LEU A 58 6.50 3.51 -10.08
C LEU A 58 5.82 2.14 -10.12
N GLU A 59 6.10 1.31 -11.12
CA GLU A 59 5.52 -0.04 -11.21
C GLU A 59 6.03 -0.94 -10.07
N ARG A 60 7.31 -0.80 -9.68
CA ARG A 60 7.88 -1.51 -8.51
C ARG A 60 7.16 -1.11 -7.22
N TRP A 61 6.93 0.19 -7.01
CA TRP A 61 6.17 0.67 -5.87
C TRP A 61 4.74 0.17 -5.88
N ARG A 62 4.10 0.09 -7.05
CA ARG A 62 2.71 -0.43 -7.16
C ARG A 62 2.62 -1.89 -6.76
N LEU A 63 3.58 -2.72 -7.17
CA LEU A 63 3.64 -4.14 -6.78
C LEU A 63 3.87 -4.29 -5.27
N GLN A 64 4.78 -3.52 -4.70
CA GLN A 64 5.04 -3.54 -3.25
C GLN A 64 3.84 -3.05 -2.45
N ALA A 65 3.21 -1.96 -2.89
CA ALA A 65 2.01 -1.42 -2.26
C ALA A 65 0.84 -2.41 -2.31
N ALA A 66 0.64 -3.12 -3.43
CA ALA A 66 -0.38 -4.14 -3.56
C ALA A 66 -0.15 -5.33 -2.60
N VAL A 67 1.10 -5.76 -2.43
CA VAL A 67 1.44 -6.85 -1.50
C VAL A 67 1.28 -6.42 -0.03
N LEU A 68 1.59 -5.16 0.30
CA LEU A 68 1.48 -4.63 1.66
C LEU A 68 0.06 -4.18 2.03
N TRP A 69 -0.83 -4.05 1.06
CA TRP A 69 -2.20 -3.57 1.26
C TRP A 69 -3.02 -4.46 2.22
N PRO A 70 -3.05 -5.80 2.08
CA PRO A 70 -3.76 -6.66 3.03
C PRO A 70 -3.23 -6.50 4.46
N TRP A 71 -1.91 -6.32 4.61
CA TRP A 71 -1.29 -6.13 5.92
C TRP A 71 -1.65 -4.77 6.54
N ARG A 72 -1.71 -3.70 5.74
CA ARG A 72 -2.18 -2.38 6.22
C ARG A 72 -3.64 -2.41 6.67
N ILE A 73 -4.51 -3.13 5.96
CA ILE A 73 -5.90 -3.33 6.40
C ILE A 73 -5.96 -4.09 7.73
N LEU A 74 -5.15 -5.14 7.88
CA LEU A 74 -5.12 -5.90 9.11
C LEU A 74 -4.65 -5.05 10.30
N GLN A 75 -3.58 -4.27 10.13
CA GLN A 75 -3.07 -3.38 11.18
C GLN A 75 -4.10 -2.33 11.60
N SER A 76 -4.76 -1.69 10.65
CA SER A 76 -5.81 -0.71 10.95
C SER A 76 -7.03 -1.35 11.63
N GLY A 77 -7.35 -2.61 11.31
CA GLY A 77 -8.36 -3.39 12.04
C GLY A 77 -7.97 -3.65 13.50
N ILE A 78 -6.71 -4.02 13.75
CA ILE A 78 -6.17 -4.26 15.11
C ILE A 78 -6.17 -2.98 15.95
N GLU A 79 -5.76 -1.85 15.35
CA GLU A 79 -5.78 -0.55 16.03
C GLU A 79 -7.20 -0.11 16.41
N ALA A 80 -8.17 -0.30 15.50
CA ALA A 80 -9.58 -0.01 15.77
C ALA A 80 -10.14 -0.90 16.91
N TRP A 81 -9.83 -2.20 16.90
CA TRP A 81 -10.19 -3.12 17.99
C TRP A 81 -9.51 -2.76 19.32
N SER A 82 -8.26 -2.32 19.29
CA SER A 82 -7.51 -1.86 20.47
C SER A 82 -8.09 -0.58 21.08
N TRP A 83 -8.55 0.35 20.25
CA TRP A 83 -9.28 1.53 20.70
C TRP A 83 -10.64 1.15 21.31
N TRP A 84 -11.40 0.30 20.62
CA TRP A 84 -12.73 -0.14 21.06
C TRP A 84 -12.69 -0.94 22.38
N SER A 85 -11.74 -1.86 22.52
CA SER A 85 -11.53 -2.64 23.74
C SER A 85 -11.14 -1.79 24.94
N ARG A 86 -10.25 -0.80 24.77
CA ARG A 86 -9.92 0.16 25.82
C ARG A 86 -11.13 0.99 26.25
N HIS A 87 -11.95 1.41 25.29
CA HIS A 87 -13.17 2.15 25.58
C HIS A 87 -14.20 1.31 26.36
N TRP A 88 -14.44 0.06 25.93
CA TRP A 88 -15.39 -0.83 26.59
C TRP A 88 -14.93 -1.32 27.97
N LEU A 89 -13.63 -1.61 28.14
CA LEU A 89 -13.07 -2.02 29.43
C LEU A 89 -13.12 -0.89 30.48
N TRP A 90 -13.19 0.38 30.05
CA TRP A 90 -13.45 1.50 30.96
C TRP A 90 -14.91 1.57 31.40
N SER A 91 -15.86 1.14 30.57
CA SER A 91 -17.28 1.04 30.93
C SER A 91 -17.56 -0.09 31.95
N GLY A 92 -16.70 -1.11 32.01
CA GLY A 92 -16.89 -2.27 32.89
C GLY A 92 -16.56 -2.06 34.37
N ARG A 93 -15.84 -1.00 34.76
CA ARG A 93 -15.48 -0.75 36.18
C ARG A 93 -16.62 -0.23 37.06
N LEU A 94 -17.81 -0.01 36.52
CA LEU A 94 -18.99 0.40 37.30
C LEU A 94 -19.95 -0.76 37.64
N SER A 95 -19.64 -2.00 37.27
CA SER A 95 -20.54 -3.15 37.49
C SER A 95 -20.20 -4.02 38.72
N SER A 96 -19.26 -3.63 39.59
CA SER A 96 -19.00 -4.38 40.84
C SER A 96 -19.81 -3.90 42.06
N ALA A 97 -20.65 -2.87 41.91
CA ALA A 97 -21.35 -2.26 43.05
C ALA A 97 -22.78 -2.80 43.32
N TRP A 98 -23.22 -3.88 42.67
CA TRP A 98 -24.64 -4.29 42.70
C TRP A 98 -24.97 -5.67 43.30
N SER A 99 -24.03 -6.36 43.95
CA SER A 99 -24.29 -7.70 44.50
C SER A 99 -24.28 -7.82 46.04
N SER A 100 -24.53 -6.74 46.79
CA SER A 100 -24.53 -6.80 48.27
C SER A 100 -25.82 -6.36 48.97
N ARG A 101 -26.95 -6.24 48.27
CA ARG A 101 -28.24 -6.01 48.93
C ARG A 101 -29.31 -6.95 48.38
N ARG A 102 -29.41 -8.15 48.97
CA ARG A 102 -30.69 -8.81 49.28
C ARG A 102 -30.43 -10.18 49.91
N LEU A 103 -30.14 -10.19 51.21
CA LEU A 103 -30.52 -11.29 52.11
C LEU A 103 -30.83 -10.65 53.47
N ALA A 104 -32.07 -10.16 53.63
CA ALA A 104 -32.64 -9.90 54.95
C ALA A 104 -33.39 -11.16 55.38
N PRO A 105 -33.08 -11.79 56.52
CA PRO A 105 -33.83 -12.94 57.00
C PRO A 105 -35.16 -12.47 57.62
N LEU A 106 -36.28 -13.00 57.13
CA LEU A 106 -37.59 -12.89 57.76
C LEU A 106 -37.59 -13.75 59.04
N VAL A 107 -37.20 -13.14 60.17
CA VAL A 107 -37.44 -13.71 61.50
C VAL A 107 -38.91 -13.51 61.85
N SER A 108 -39.68 -14.59 61.68
CA SER A 108 -41.05 -14.72 62.16
C SER A 108 -41.05 -14.83 63.69
N ARG A 109 -41.58 -13.81 64.36
CA ARG A 109 -41.89 -13.79 65.79
C ARG A 109 -43.10 -14.71 66.06
N ARG A 110 -42.98 -15.63 67.03
CA ARG A 110 -44.12 -16.23 67.76
C ARG A 110 -44.09 -15.70 69.18
#